data_AF-A0A1J5RSM3-F1
#
_entry.id   AF-A0A1J5RSM3-F1
#
_cell.length_a   1.000
_cell.length_b   1.000
_cell.length_c   1.000
_cell.angle_alpha   90.00
_cell.angle_beta   90.00
_cell.angle_gamma   90.00
#
_symmetry.space_group_name_H-M   'P 1'
#
loop_
_entity.id
_entity.type
_entity.pdbx_description
1 polymer ?
#
loop_
_entity_poly.entity_id
_entity_poly.type
_entity_poly.pdbx_seq_one_letter_code
_entity_poly.pdbx_strand_id
1 'polypeptide(L)'
;MDAHAPIGHYRGQNTLSAERHLQYNKNRIDASLLGKIVLARFLELPLRTFDRFVVQAGTPANISALSSWVTEGCLGGAQVAHEAAAKSMGHPSSVLGEVREIGEELTFFYHRDSCTREYRFNEEGISRLMSDADFPLEWGRVLRRLRLINTRNRLTHGLIRTVVNLQAAYLRTGQGMSLLPLTQTDISARLRLEANLSVVADPGRISRLVRGLSIMLPNKKVIPLNTLFPKPRQVHCHFIDHVIKAENVWMAEGALREPLTDTDVADVLDREYGIFVSRRTVTNIRHDLGIPDRRSRGQRTNYLAATAEFSALVPMTHQALRTVVPAHPGVYEIQAASASWDDEENAIWATRRSMPTIPHGVVYIGSTGDLRKRLADHLRGNSDNTLLHRHIAGGAARVRYRLLSEEWRLAERELYRVFCETFGEPPLCNRMSP
;
A
#
# COMPACT_ATOMS: atom_id res chain seq x y z
N MET A 1 -11.22 72.95 -16.75
CA MET A 1 -12.38 73.41 -17.54
C MET A 1 -12.15 72.95 -18.96
N ASP A 2 -12.37 71.66 -19.21
CA ASP A 2 -13.66 71.04 -19.60
C ASP A 2 -13.70 70.96 -21.13
N ALA A 3 -13.45 69.78 -21.68
CA ALA A 3 -14.44 68.76 -22.01
C ALA A 3 -15.18 69.08 -23.32
N HIS A 4 -14.89 68.33 -24.39
CA HIS A 4 -15.86 67.46 -25.05
C HIS A 4 -15.28 66.85 -26.33
N ALA A 5 -15.35 65.51 -26.41
CA ALA A 5 -15.34 64.76 -27.65
C ALA A 5 -16.69 64.87 -28.37
N PRO A 6 -16.73 64.48 -29.67
CA PRO A 6 -17.86 63.70 -30.14
C PRO A 6 -17.45 62.36 -30.76
N ILE A 7 -18.38 61.43 -30.56
CA ILE A 7 -18.45 60.03 -30.97
C ILE A 7 -18.72 59.93 -32.47
N GLY A 8 -18.06 58.99 -33.15
CA GLY A 8 -18.37 58.56 -34.51
C GLY A 8 -18.04 57.08 -34.71
N HIS A 9 -19.09 56.28 -34.88
CA HIS A 9 -19.08 54.83 -35.07
C HIS A 9 -18.23 54.34 -36.26
N TYR A 10 -17.43 53.28 -36.05
CA TYR A 10 -17.27 52.19 -37.02
C TYR A 10 -17.12 50.86 -36.25
N ARG A 11 -18.24 50.15 -36.15
CA ARG A 11 -18.36 48.80 -35.58
C ARG A 11 -18.57 47.83 -36.72
N GLY A 12 -17.78 46.76 -36.74
CA GLY A 12 -18.12 45.51 -37.40
C GLY A 12 -17.26 45.20 -38.61
N GLN A 13 -16.25 44.34 -38.41
CA GLN A 13 -15.94 43.22 -39.32
C GLN A 13 -14.76 42.32 -38.87
N ASN A 14 -14.15 42.53 -37.70
CA ASN A 14 -12.96 41.74 -37.29
C ASN A 14 -13.16 40.69 -36.18
N THR A 15 -14.38 40.39 -35.73
CA THR A 15 -14.60 39.41 -34.65
C THR A 15 -15.05 38.01 -35.11
N LEU A 16 -15.48 37.83 -36.37
CA LEU A 16 -15.99 36.53 -36.85
C LEU A 16 -14.90 35.54 -37.33
N SER A 17 -13.66 35.99 -37.52
CA SER A 17 -12.54 35.13 -37.93
C SER A 17 -11.78 34.53 -36.74
N ALA A 18 -11.65 35.28 -35.64
CA ALA A 18 -10.97 34.83 -34.43
C ALA A 18 -11.82 33.83 -33.61
N GLU A 19 -13.14 34.00 -33.56
CA GLU A 19 -14.04 33.08 -32.86
C GLU A 19 -14.18 31.72 -33.59
N ARG A 20 -14.03 31.68 -34.92
CA ARG A 20 -13.99 30.41 -35.66
C ARG A 20 -12.68 29.63 -35.46
N HIS A 21 -11.57 30.31 -35.18
CA HIS A 21 -10.30 29.65 -34.84
C HIS A 21 -10.18 29.23 -33.37
N LEU A 22 -10.93 29.88 -32.45
CA LEU A 22 -10.95 29.53 -31.02
C LEU A 22 -11.97 28.44 -30.66
N GLN A 23 -12.99 28.19 -31.50
CA GLN A 23 -14.00 27.14 -31.25
C GLN A 23 -13.60 25.73 -31.73
N TYR A 24 -12.53 25.57 -32.53
CA TYR A 24 -12.18 24.27 -33.14
C TYR A 24 -11.13 23.43 -32.36
N ASN A 25 -10.63 23.92 -31.22
CA ASN A 25 -9.61 23.23 -30.42
C ASN A 25 -10.13 22.64 -29.10
N LYS A 26 -11.45 22.43 -28.98
CA LYS A 26 -12.05 21.65 -27.90
C LYS A 26 -12.19 20.20 -28.36
N ASN A 27 -11.38 19.29 -27.78
CA ASN A 27 -11.57 17.82 -27.75
C ASN A 27 -10.67 16.91 -28.60
N ARG A 28 -9.54 17.36 -29.15
CA ARG A 28 -8.50 16.41 -29.60
C ARG A 28 -7.48 16.18 -28.50
N ILE A 29 -7.68 15.13 -27.71
CA ILE A 29 -6.65 14.61 -26.80
C ILE A 29 -5.42 14.31 -27.66
N ASP A 30 -4.28 14.93 -27.33
CA ASP A 30 -3.01 14.67 -28.01
C ASP A 30 -2.69 13.16 -28.02
N ALA A 31 -2.23 12.64 -29.16
CA ALA A 31 -1.95 11.22 -29.33
C ALA A 31 -0.91 10.70 -28.31
N SER A 32 0.05 11.54 -27.93
CA SER A 32 1.04 11.20 -26.90
C SER A 32 0.38 11.04 -25.52
N LEU A 33 -0.55 11.94 -25.19
CA LEU A 33 -1.30 11.90 -23.93
C LEU A 33 -2.24 10.70 -23.89
N LEU A 34 -2.92 10.39 -25.00
CA LEU A 34 -3.75 9.20 -25.12
C LEU A 34 -2.94 7.91 -24.90
N GLY A 35 -1.74 7.82 -25.52
CA GLY A 35 -0.83 6.70 -25.31
C GLY A 35 -0.43 6.51 -23.84
N LYS A 36 -0.11 7.61 -23.13
CA LYS A 36 0.17 7.59 -21.69
C LYS A 36 -1.02 7.11 -20.86
N ILE A 37 -2.23 7.56 -21.19
CA ILE A 37 -3.47 7.15 -20.48
C ILE A 37 -3.74 5.65 -20.71
N VAL A 38 -3.62 5.17 -21.96
CA VAL A 38 -3.82 3.76 -22.29
C VAL A 38 -2.84 2.87 -21.54
N LEU A 39 -1.55 3.22 -21.55
CA LEU A 39 -0.53 2.48 -20.80
C LEU A 39 -0.82 2.51 -19.29
N ALA A 40 -1.16 3.67 -18.73
CA ALA A 40 -1.46 3.81 -17.32
C ALA A 40 -2.61 2.89 -16.88
N ARG A 41 -3.71 2.85 -17.63
CA ARG A 41 -4.83 1.93 -17.37
C ARG A 41 -4.42 0.47 -17.55
N PHE A 42 -3.54 0.19 -18.52
CA PHE A 42 -3.06 -1.16 -18.79
C PHE A 42 -2.20 -1.74 -17.64
N LEU A 43 -1.37 -0.90 -17.02
CA LEU A 43 -0.55 -1.27 -15.85
C LEU A 43 -1.41 -1.62 -14.63
N GLU A 44 -2.59 -1.00 -14.50
CA GLU A 44 -3.52 -1.23 -13.39
C GLU A 44 -4.41 -2.48 -13.57
N LEU A 45 -4.38 -3.14 -14.75
CA LEU A 45 -5.27 -4.28 -14.99
C LEU A 45 -5.00 -5.40 -13.96
N PRO A 46 -6.04 -5.95 -13.31
CA PRO A 46 -5.91 -7.13 -12.46
C PRO A 46 -5.31 -8.29 -13.24
N LEU A 47 -4.54 -9.17 -12.58
CA LEU A 47 -3.82 -10.27 -13.24
C LEU A 47 -4.74 -11.15 -14.09
N ARG A 48 -5.95 -11.49 -13.61
CA ARG A 48 -6.94 -12.26 -14.40
C ARG A 48 -7.36 -11.56 -15.69
N THR A 49 -7.51 -10.24 -15.67
CA THR A 49 -7.88 -9.47 -16.87
C THR A 49 -6.68 -9.32 -17.80
N PHE A 50 -5.49 -9.13 -17.23
CA PHE A 50 -4.25 -9.12 -17.99
C PHE A 50 -4.01 -10.46 -18.71
N ASP A 51 -4.19 -11.60 -18.06
CA ASP A 51 -4.04 -12.92 -18.69
C ASP A 51 -4.98 -13.10 -19.87
N ARG A 52 -6.27 -12.76 -19.71
CA ARG A 52 -7.24 -12.80 -20.82
C ARG A 52 -6.79 -11.91 -21.98
N PHE A 53 -6.24 -10.73 -21.68
CA PHE A 53 -5.70 -9.83 -22.69
C PHE A 53 -4.51 -10.44 -23.43
N VAL A 54 -3.58 -11.08 -22.70
CA VAL A 54 -2.43 -11.78 -23.29
C VAL A 54 -2.88 -12.93 -24.18
N VAL A 55 -3.82 -13.76 -23.71
CA VAL A 55 -4.37 -14.88 -24.51
C VAL A 55 -5.07 -14.37 -25.77
N GLN A 56 -5.84 -13.29 -25.68
CA GLN A 56 -6.53 -12.71 -26.83
C GLN A 56 -5.57 -12.06 -27.83
N ALA A 57 -4.51 -11.40 -27.36
CA ALA A 57 -3.52 -10.78 -28.24
C ALA A 57 -2.63 -11.83 -28.90
N GLY A 58 -2.22 -12.85 -28.14
CA GLY A 58 -1.31 -13.93 -28.55
C GLY A 58 -2.00 -15.18 -29.09
N THR A 59 -3.19 -15.07 -29.70
CA THR A 59 -3.81 -16.22 -30.36
C THR A 59 -2.90 -16.75 -31.47
N PRO A 60 -2.82 -18.07 -31.71
CA PRO A 60 -1.96 -18.65 -32.75
C PRO A 60 -2.16 -18.03 -34.14
N ALA A 61 -3.40 -17.65 -34.48
CA ALA A 61 -3.72 -16.95 -35.72
C ALA A 61 -3.03 -15.59 -35.83
N ASN A 62 -3.10 -14.76 -34.78
CA ASN A 62 -2.43 -13.45 -34.74
C ASN A 62 -0.91 -13.57 -34.80
N ILE A 63 -0.33 -14.54 -34.08
CA ILE A 63 1.13 -14.73 -34.05
C ILE A 63 1.62 -15.28 -35.39
N SER A 64 0.91 -16.25 -35.99
CA SER A 64 1.25 -16.81 -37.30
C SER A 64 1.12 -15.77 -38.41
N ALA A 65 0.09 -14.92 -38.36
CA ALA A 65 -0.07 -13.82 -39.32
C ALA A 65 1.07 -12.78 -39.24
N LEU A 66 1.71 -12.66 -38.08
CA LEU A 66 2.78 -11.69 -37.84
C LEU A 66 4.17 -12.33 -37.70
N SER A 67 4.33 -13.63 -38.00
CA SER A 67 5.54 -14.39 -37.67
C SER A 67 6.82 -13.86 -38.33
N SER A 68 6.70 -13.18 -39.48
CA SER A 68 7.81 -12.53 -40.17
C SER A 68 8.35 -11.28 -39.45
N TRP A 69 7.58 -10.74 -38.49
CA TRP A 69 7.90 -9.49 -37.79
C TRP A 69 7.89 -9.60 -36.27
N VAL A 70 7.22 -10.63 -35.74
CA VAL A 70 7.04 -10.85 -34.31
C VAL A 70 7.43 -12.27 -33.96
N THR A 71 8.35 -12.42 -33.03
CA THR A 71 8.69 -13.71 -32.42
C THR A 71 8.30 -13.70 -30.94
N GLU A 72 7.51 -14.70 -30.52
CA GLU A 72 7.18 -14.93 -29.10
C GLU A 72 8.36 -15.59 -28.39
N GLY A 73 8.62 -15.15 -27.16
CA GLY A 73 9.65 -15.68 -26.28
C GLY A 73 9.32 -15.40 -24.81
N CYS A 74 10.32 -15.57 -23.96
CA CYS A 74 10.25 -15.33 -22.52
C CYS A 74 11.25 -14.26 -22.11
N LEU A 75 10.89 -13.46 -21.10
CA LEU A 75 11.80 -12.53 -20.45
C LEU A 75 13.00 -13.28 -19.86
N GLY A 76 14.21 -12.83 -20.18
CA GLY A 76 15.44 -13.44 -19.68
C GLY A 76 15.49 -13.47 -18.15
N GLY A 77 15.66 -14.66 -17.58
CA GLY A 77 15.71 -14.86 -16.12
C GLY A 77 14.34 -14.97 -15.43
N ALA A 78 13.22 -14.82 -16.16
CA ALA A 78 11.90 -15.04 -15.59
C ALA A 78 11.59 -16.55 -15.49
N GLN A 79 11.14 -16.99 -14.32
CA GLN A 79 10.80 -18.40 -14.05
C GLN A 79 9.33 -18.52 -13.65
N VAL A 80 8.69 -19.65 -14.00
CA VAL A 80 7.29 -19.92 -13.67
C VAL A 80 7.20 -21.11 -12.71
N ALA A 81 6.39 -20.97 -11.67
CA ALA A 81 6.12 -22.04 -10.73
C ALA A 81 5.18 -23.10 -11.37
N HIS A 82 5.74 -24.07 -12.10
CA HIS A 82 4.95 -25.10 -12.78
C HIS A 82 4.16 -26.03 -11.82
N GLU A 83 4.62 -26.22 -10.58
CA GLU A 83 3.92 -27.02 -9.56
C GLU A 83 2.64 -26.34 -9.00
N ALA A 84 2.49 -25.02 -9.17
CA ALA A 84 1.31 -24.28 -8.72
C ALA A 84 0.17 -24.28 -9.75
N ALA A 85 0.46 -24.59 -11.03
CA ALA A 85 -0.54 -24.60 -12.10
C ALA A 85 -1.63 -25.66 -11.88
N ALA A 86 -1.28 -26.81 -11.30
CA ALA A 86 -2.22 -27.88 -10.95
C ALA A 86 -3.08 -27.60 -9.70
N LYS A 87 -2.72 -26.59 -8.89
CA LYS A 87 -3.45 -26.16 -7.67
C LYS A 87 -4.08 -24.78 -7.82
N SER A 88 -4.35 -24.33 -9.05
CA SER A 88 -4.89 -23.00 -9.38
C SER A 88 -6.32 -22.72 -8.86
N MET A 89 -6.94 -23.65 -8.12
CA MET A 89 -8.25 -23.47 -7.49
C MET A 89 -8.23 -22.67 -6.17
N GLY A 90 -7.06 -22.36 -5.59
CA GLY A 90 -7.00 -21.76 -4.24
C GLY A 90 -6.33 -20.38 -4.11
N HIS A 91 -5.55 -19.92 -5.07
CA HIS A 91 -4.76 -18.69 -4.89
C HIS A 91 -5.55 -17.41 -5.18
N PRO A 92 -5.40 -16.35 -4.35
CA PRO A 92 -6.06 -15.07 -4.60
C PRO A 92 -5.68 -14.53 -5.97
N SER A 93 -6.65 -13.95 -6.68
CA SER A 93 -6.48 -13.44 -8.05
C SER A 93 -5.41 -12.35 -8.22
N SER A 94 -4.85 -11.83 -7.13
CA SER A 94 -3.86 -10.75 -7.07
C SER A 94 -2.42 -11.19 -6.85
N VAL A 95 -2.17 -12.48 -6.57
CA VAL A 95 -0.79 -12.96 -6.31
C VAL A 95 -0.04 -13.12 -7.63
N LEU A 96 0.98 -12.30 -7.83
CA LEU A 96 1.84 -12.29 -9.02
C LEU A 96 2.72 -13.53 -9.10
N GLY A 97 3.24 -13.96 -7.95
CA GLY A 97 4.21 -15.04 -7.84
C GLY A 97 4.69 -15.21 -6.41
N GLU A 98 5.68 -16.08 -6.24
CA GLU A 98 6.29 -16.38 -4.95
C GLU A 98 7.80 -16.21 -4.97
N VAL A 99 8.35 -15.77 -3.85
CA VAL A 99 9.78 -15.75 -3.59
C VAL A 99 10.17 -17.09 -2.98
N ARG A 100 11.16 -17.75 -3.56
CA ARG A 100 11.77 -18.97 -3.02
C ARG A 100 13.24 -18.73 -2.72
N GLU A 101 13.72 -19.40 -1.70
CA GLU A 101 15.14 -19.46 -1.39
C GLU A 101 15.72 -20.71 -2.07
N ILE A 102 16.72 -20.50 -2.93
CA ILE A 102 17.45 -21.57 -3.62
C ILE A 102 18.91 -21.38 -3.26
N GLY A 103 19.40 -22.23 -2.35
CA GLY A 103 20.71 -22.01 -1.73
C GLY A 103 20.71 -20.69 -0.94
N GLU A 104 21.64 -19.79 -1.24
CA GLU A 104 21.73 -18.48 -0.60
C GLU A 104 21.00 -17.37 -1.38
N GLU A 105 20.46 -17.66 -2.57
CA GLU A 105 19.82 -16.66 -3.43
C GLU A 105 18.29 -16.70 -3.34
N LEU A 106 17.69 -15.51 -3.31
CA LEU A 106 16.24 -15.37 -3.43
C LEU A 106 15.84 -15.23 -4.90
N THR A 107 15.03 -16.17 -5.37
CA THR A 107 14.52 -16.19 -6.74
C THR A 107 13.00 -16.01 -6.74
N PHE A 108 12.49 -15.22 -7.70
CA PHE A 108 11.06 -15.01 -7.86
C PHE A 108 10.48 -15.90 -8.97
N PHE A 109 9.41 -16.62 -8.63
CA PHE A 109 8.67 -17.47 -9.55
C PHE A 109 7.29 -16.89 -9.81
N TYR A 110 6.99 -16.60 -11.07
CA TYR A 110 5.65 -16.17 -11.48
C TYR A 110 4.65 -17.32 -11.38
N HIS A 111 3.41 -17.02 -11.02
CA HIS A 111 2.32 -18.00 -11.05
C HIS A 111 1.64 -18.10 -12.41
N ARG A 112 1.93 -17.16 -13.33
CA ARG A 112 1.23 -17.03 -14.63
C ARG A 112 2.26 -16.82 -15.73
N ASP A 113 2.22 -17.66 -16.77
CA ASP A 113 3.07 -17.52 -17.97
C ASP A 113 2.86 -16.17 -18.66
N SER A 114 1.65 -15.62 -18.61
CA SER A 114 1.34 -14.32 -19.20
C SER A 114 2.24 -13.18 -18.70
N CYS A 115 2.78 -13.29 -17.48
CA CYS A 115 3.70 -12.31 -16.91
C CYS A 115 5.16 -12.48 -17.33
N THR A 116 5.52 -13.62 -17.91
CA THR A 116 6.89 -13.92 -18.36
C THR A 116 7.07 -13.78 -19.87
N ARG A 117 5.98 -13.75 -20.64
CA ARG A 117 6.03 -13.59 -22.09
C ARG A 117 6.69 -12.29 -22.53
N GLU A 118 7.44 -12.39 -23.62
CA GLU A 118 8.03 -11.27 -24.35
C GLU A 118 7.86 -11.46 -25.85
N TYR A 119 7.44 -10.41 -26.55
CA TYR A 119 7.35 -10.39 -28.01
C TYR A 119 8.49 -9.57 -28.60
N ARG A 120 9.37 -10.17 -29.41
CA ARG A 120 10.45 -9.42 -30.07
C ARG A 120 9.95 -8.92 -31.42
N PHE A 121 10.25 -7.65 -31.72
CA PHE A 121 9.77 -6.97 -32.90
C PHE A 121 10.93 -6.69 -33.87
N ASN A 122 10.76 -7.06 -35.14
CA ASN A 122 11.58 -6.55 -36.22
C ASN A 122 11.10 -5.14 -36.59
N GLU A 123 11.63 -4.12 -35.91
CA GLU A 123 11.17 -2.73 -36.05
C GLU A 123 11.35 -2.18 -37.48
N GLU A 124 12.39 -2.60 -38.21
CA GLU A 124 12.62 -2.22 -39.61
C GLU A 124 11.58 -2.84 -40.55
N GLY A 125 11.25 -4.12 -40.31
CA GLY A 125 10.20 -4.81 -41.07
C GLY A 125 8.81 -4.22 -40.81
N ILE A 126 8.50 -3.90 -39.55
CA ILE A 126 7.23 -3.29 -39.16
C ILE A 126 7.11 -1.88 -39.73
N SER A 127 8.17 -1.08 -39.68
CA SER A 127 8.16 0.28 -40.23
C SER A 127 7.87 0.28 -41.73
N ARG A 128 8.50 -0.62 -42.49
CA ARG A 128 8.23 -0.82 -43.92
C ARG A 128 6.78 -1.24 -44.18
N LEU A 129 6.27 -2.18 -43.38
CA LEU A 129 4.90 -2.67 -43.50
C LEU A 129 3.86 -1.58 -43.16
N MET A 130 4.14 -0.73 -42.18
CA MET A 130 3.25 0.36 -41.78
C MET A 130 3.24 1.54 -42.78
N SER A 131 4.21 1.61 -43.68
CA SER A 131 4.24 2.57 -44.79
C SER A 131 3.42 2.11 -46.00
N ASP A 132 2.97 0.85 -46.02
CA ASP A 132 2.09 0.33 -47.06
C ASP A 132 0.64 0.83 -46.85
N ALA A 133 0.01 1.31 -47.92
CA ALA A 133 -1.35 1.83 -47.89
C ALA A 133 -2.39 0.72 -47.59
N ASP A 134 -2.05 -0.53 -47.91
CA ASP A 134 -2.92 -1.69 -47.70
C ASP A 134 -2.72 -2.36 -46.33
N PHE A 135 -1.99 -1.72 -45.41
CA PHE A 135 -1.72 -2.29 -44.09
C PHE A 135 -3.02 -2.53 -43.28
N PRO A 136 -3.32 -3.79 -42.90
CA PRO A 136 -4.54 -4.09 -42.16
C PRO A 136 -4.56 -3.39 -40.80
N LEU A 137 -5.58 -2.56 -40.55
CA LEU A 137 -5.76 -1.86 -39.28
C LEU A 137 -5.76 -2.79 -38.06
N GLU A 138 -6.26 -4.03 -38.24
CA GLU A 138 -6.28 -5.06 -37.21
C GLU A 138 -4.87 -5.50 -36.79
N TRP A 139 -3.93 -5.61 -37.72
CA TRP A 139 -2.53 -5.94 -37.41
C TRP A 139 -1.87 -4.84 -36.59
N GLY A 140 -2.13 -3.57 -36.94
CA GLY A 140 -1.70 -2.43 -36.15
C GLY A 140 -2.26 -2.45 -34.73
N ARG A 141 -3.50 -2.91 -34.53
CA ARG A 141 -4.10 -3.09 -33.20
C ARG A 141 -3.40 -4.20 -32.43
N VAL A 142 -3.15 -5.36 -33.05
CA VAL A 142 -2.43 -6.48 -32.43
C VAL A 142 -1.03 -6.04 -31.99
N LEU A 143 -0.24 -5.42 -32.87
CA LEU A 143 1.11 -4.93 -32.54
C LEU A 143 1.11 -3.98 -31.34
N ARG A 144 0.17 -3.04 -31.27
CA ARG A 144 0.02 -2.14 -30.11
C ARG A 144 -0.28 -2.90 -28.82
N ARG A 145 -1.14 -3.92 -28.87
CA ARG A 145 -1.45 -4.78 -27.71
C ARG A 145 -0.23 -5.55 -27.24
N LEU A 146 0.53 -6.14 -28.16
CA LEU A 146 1.77 -6.87 -27.83
C LEU A 146 2.83 -5.95 -27.20
N ARG A 147 2.98 -4.72 -27.70
CA ARG A 147 3.87 -3.70 -27.11
C ARG A 147 3.45 -3.30 -25.69
N LEU A 148 2.15 -3.19 -25.41
CA LEU A 148 1.64 -2.95 -24.05
C LEU A 148 1.97 -4.11 -23.11
N ILE A 149 1.82 -5.35 -23.57
CA ILE A 149 2.18 -6.56 -22.80
C ILE A 149 3.66 -6.53 -22.44
N ASN A 150 4.55 -6.32 -23.43
CA ASN A 150 5.97 -6.19 -23.18
C ASN A 150 6.31 -5.10 -22.18
N THR A 151 5.69 -3.93 -22.33
CA THR A 151 5.96 -2.78 -21.45
C THR A 151 5.62 -3.12 -20.00
N ARG A 152 4.46 -3.75 -19.77
CA ARG A 152 4.06 -4.20 -18.44
C ARG A 152 4.98 -5.30 -17.92
N ASN A 153 5.26 -6.33 -18.71
CA ASN A 153 6.04 -7.47 -18.27
C ASN A 153 7.48 -7.07 -17.95
N ARG A 154 8.15 -6.30 -18.83
CA ARG A 154 9.50 -5.78 -18.59
C ARG A 154 9.58 -4.90 -17.35
N LEU A 155 8.65 -3.95 -17.19
CA LEU A 155 8.61 -3.11 -16.00
C LEU A 155 8.38 -3.93 -14.73
N THR A 156 7.46 -4.90 -14.77
CA THR A 156 7.17 -5.79 -13.64
C THR A 156 8.38 -6.63 -13.28
N HIS A 157 9.05 -7.20 -14.27
CA HIS A 157 10.20 -8.08 -14.05
C HIS A 157 11.41 -7.33 -13.52
N GLY A 158 11.76 -6.20 -14.13
CA GLY A 158 12.80 -5.32 -13.62
C GLY A 158 12.50 -4.90 -12.17
N LEU A 159 11.28 -4.40 -11.91
CA LEU A 159 10.88 -4.00 -10.56
C LEU A 159 11.01 -5.12 -9.54
N ILE A 160 10.47 -6.31 -9.83
CA ILE A 160 10.49 -7.44 -8.90
C ILE A 160 11.92 -7.89 -8.64
N ARG A 161 12.75 -8.03 -9.67
CA ARG A 161 14.16 -8.41 -9.52
C ARG A 161 14.91 -7.43 -8.61
N THR A 162 14.82 -6.13 -8.91
CA THR A 162 15.51 -5.11 -8.11
C THR A 162 14.98 -5.07 -6.68
N VAL A 163 13.66 -5.18 -6.47
CA VAL A 163 13.06 -5.17 -5.13
C VAL A 163 13.41 -6.43 -4.32
N VAL A 164 13.41 -7.61 -4.94
CA VAL A 164 13.78 -8.86 -4.25
C VAL A 164 15.22 -8.79 -3.75
N ASN A 165 16.12 -8.25 -4.58
CA ASN A 165 17.52 -8.08 -4.19
C ASN A 165 17.67 -7.08 -3.03
N LEU A 166 16.97 -5.95 -3.10
CA LEU A 166 17.11 -4.89 -2.09
C LEU A 166 16.45 -5.25 -0.76
N GLN A 167 15.28 -5.90 -0.79
CA GLN A 167 14.54 -6.27 0.41
C GLN A 167 14.83 -7.71 0.85
N ALA A 168 15.97 -8.29 0.43
CA ALA A 168 16.27 -9.70 0.64
C ALA A 168 16.22 -10.12 2.12
N ALA A 169 16.75 -9.29 3.03
CA ALA A 169 16.70 -9.56 4.47
C ALA A 169 15.25 -9.67 4.98
N TYR A 170 14.40 -8.70 4.65
CA TYR A 170 12.97 -8.75 4.96
C TYR A 170 12.25 -9.94 4.34
N LEU A 171 12.55 -10.27 3.09
CA LEU A 171 11.88 -11.37 2.40
C LEU A 171 12.18 -12.73 3.05
N ARG A 172 13.38 -12.91 3.62
CA ARG A 172 13.72 -14.12 4.40
C ARG A 172 13.03 -14.15 5.76
N THR A 173 13.14 -13.07 6.53
CA THR A 173 12.72 -13.07 7.94
C THR A 173 11.25 -12.73 8.14
N GLY A 174 10.66 -11.94 7.24
CA GLY A 174 9.34 -11.33 7.39
C GLY A 174 9.27 -10.25 8.48
N GLN A 175 10.40 -9.87 9.08
CA GLN A 175 10.46 -8.95 10.23
C GLN A 175 10.57 -7.50 9.77
N GLY A 176 9.73 -6.61 10.31
CA GLY A 176 9.70 -5.19 9.91
C GLY A 176 11.03 -4.44 10.07
N MET A 177 11.87 -4.86 11.02
CA MET A 177 13.21 -4.30 11.26
C MET A 177 14.20 -4.60 10.13
N SER A 178 13.94 -5.63 9.32
CA SER A 178 14.77 -6.00 8.17
C SER A 178 14.36 -5.28 6.88
N LEU A 179 13.33 -4.42 6.92
CA LEU A 179 12.91 -3.61 5.78
C LEU A 179 13.85 -2.42 5.59
N LEU A 180 14.36 -2.27 4.38
CA LEU A 180 15.10 -1.08 4.00
C LEU A 180 14.15 0.03 3.53
N PRO A 181 14.39 1.30 3.88
CA PRO A 181 13.69 2.42 3.27
C PRO A 181 13.89 2.38 1.75
N LEU A 182 12.78 2.34 1.01
CA LEU A 182 12.83 2.25 -0.45
C LEU A 182 11.60 2.94 -1.03
N THR A 183 11.74 4.19 -1.45
CA THR A 183 10.61 4.88 -2.07
C THR A 183 10.45 4.47 -3.54
N GLN A 184 9.25 4.71 -4.09
CA GLN A 184 9.01 4.50 -5.53
C GLN A 184 9.85 5.44 -6.41
N THR A 185 10.31 6.57 -5.88
CA THR A 185 11.26 7.47 -6.55
C THR A 185 12.65 6.85 -6.60
N ASP A 186 13.11 6.26 -5.49
CA ASP A 186 14.43 5.61 -5.41
C ASP A 186 14.50 4.43 -6.37
N ILE A 187 13.47 3.57 -6.37
CA ILE A 187 13.44 2.42 -7.28
C ILE A 187 13.31 2.87 -8.74
N SER A 188 12.57 3.95 -9.02
CA SER A 188 12.49 4.54 -10.36
C SER A 188 13.87 5.02 -10.85
N ALA A 189 14.63 5.69 -9.99
CA ALA A 189 15.99 6.11 -10.31
C ALA A 189 16.91 4.90 -10.56
N ARG A 190 16.85 3.87 -9.72
CA ARG A 190 17.64 2.64 -9.89
C ARG A 190 17.31 1.91 -11.19
N LEU A 191 16.03 1.73 -11.49
CA LEU A 191 15.58 1.08 -12.73
C LEU A 191 15.99 1.86 -14.00
N ARG A 192 16.19 3.18 -13.92
CA ARG A 192 16.71 3.98 -15.04
C ARG A 192 18.23 3.84 -15.23
N LEU A 193 18.96 3.52 -14.18
CA LEU A 193 20.40 3.26 -14.25
C LEU A 193 20.69 1.85 -14.79
N GLU A 194 19.76 0.91 -14.65
CA GLU A 194 19.86 -0.41 -15.25
C GLU A 194 19.73 -0.31 -16.79
N ALA A 195 20.86 -0.38 -17.49
CA ALA A 195 20.98 -0.20 -18.95
C ALA A 195 20.08 -1.13 -19.80
N ASN A 196 19.51 -2.18 -19.20
CA ASN A 196 18.73 -3.20 -19.89
C ASN A 196 17.22 -2.94 -19.90
N LEU A 197 16.72 -1.93 -19.18
CA LEU A 197 15.28 -1.63 -19.16
C LEU A 197 14.91 -0.64 -20.27
N SER A 198 14.49 -1.17 -21.41
CA SER A 198 13.98 -0.39 -22.56
C SER A 198 12.68 0.41 -22.28
N VAL A 199 12.13 0.33 -21.06
CA VAL A 199 10.87 0.98 -20.65
C VAL A 199 11.17 2.09 -19.65
N VAL A 200 10.60 3.28 -19.88
CA VAL A 200 10.66 4.38 -18.91
C VAL A 200 9.93 3.98 -17.62
N ALA A 201 10.69 3.73 -16.57
CA ALA A 201 10.20 3.51 -15.21
C ALA A 201 10.10 4.85 -14.48
N ASP A 202 8.93 5.47 -14.48
CA ASP A 202 8.62 6.63 -13.63
C ASP A 202 7.81 6.23 -12.39
N PRO A 203 7.85 7.04 -11.30
CA PRO A 203 7.17 6.70 -10.06
C PRO A 203 5.65 6.51 -10.24
N GLY A 204 5.03 7.23 -11.17
CA GLY A 204 3.60 7.11 -11.47
C GLY A 204 3.27 5.73 -12.06
N ARG A 205 4.05 5.26 -13.03
CA ARG A 205 3.90 3.91 -13.61
C ARG A 205 4.14 2.81 -12.57
N ILE A 206 5.16 2.95 -11.74
CA ILE A 206 5.44 2.01 -10.64
C ILE A 206 4.27 1.98 -9.66
N SER A 207 3.78 3.14 -9.21
CA SER A 207 2.64 3.25 -8.30
C SER A 207 1.40 2.52 -8.82
N ARG A 208 1.07 2.73 -10.10
CA ARG A 208 -0.06 2.09 -10.77
C ARG A 208 0.09 0.57 -10.85
N LEU A 209 1.30 0.11 -11.19
CA LEU A 209 1.61 -1.30 -11.29
C LEU A 209 1.49 -2.01 -9.93
N VAL A 210 2.06 -1.45 -8.86
CA VAL A 210 2.14 -2.13 -7.55
C VAL A 210 0.84 -2.10 -6.75
N ARG A 211 -0.09 -1.16 -7.05
CA ARG A 211 -1.33 -0.95 -6.28
C ARG A 211 -2.23 -2.19 -6.21
N GLY A 212 -2.24 -3.02 -7.25
CA GLY A 212 -3.12 -4.18 -7.37
C GLY A 212 -2.42 -5.54 -7.24
N LEU A 213 -1.12 -5.55 -6.95
CA LEU A 213 -0.30 -6.76 -6.96
C LEU A 213 0.06 -7.21 -5.55
N SER A 214 0.18 -8.51 -5.37
CA SER A 214 0.66 -9.14 -4.15
C SER A 214 1.71 -10.19 -4.50
N ILE A 215 2.62 -10.47 -3.57
CA ILE A 215 3.60 -11.53 -3.69
C ILE A 215 3.48 -12.48 -2.51
N MET A 216 3.92 -13.72 -2.71
CA MET A 216 4.04 -14.70 -1.63
C MET A 216 5.48 -14.76 -1.16
N LEU A 217 5.69 -14.66 0.15
CA LEU A 217 6.98 -14.81 0.80
C LEU A 217 7.38 -16.30 0.93
N PRO A 218 8.65 -16.62 1.24
CA PRO A 218 9.09 -18.00 1.49
C PRO A 218 8.28 -18.71 2.58
N ASN A 219 7.86 -17.98 3.62
CA ASN A 219 6.99 -18.47 4.69
C ASN A 219 5.50 -18.62 4.28
N LYS A 220 5.19 -18.57 2.98
CA LYS A 220 3.83 -18.67 2.39
C LYS A 220 2.86 -17.56 2.77
N LYS A 221 3.32 -16.53 3.50
CA LYS A 221 2.53 -15.32 3.75
C LYS A 221 2.42 -14.51 2.47
N VAL A 222 1.19 -14.11 2.14
CA VAL A 222 0.93 -13.19 1.02
C VAL A 222 0.96 -11.76 1.53
N ILE A 223 1.76 -10.91 0.90
CA ILE A 223 1.84 -9.48 1.19
C ILE A 223 1.53 -8.66 -0.06
N PRO A 224 0.88 -7.49 0.08
CA PRO A 224 0.76 -6.55 -1.03
C PRO A 224 2.15 -6.07 -1.48
N LEU A 225 2.38 -5.94 -2.79
CA LEU A 225 3.69 -5.54 -3.32
C LEU A 225 4.09 -4.13 -2.86
N ASN A 226 3.11 -3.26 -2.59
CA ASN A 226 3.36 -1.90 -2.11
C ASN A 226 4.02 -1.85 -0.72
N THR A 227 3.99 -2.92 0.09
CA THR A 227 4.62 -2.96 1.41
C THR A 227 6.14 -3.03 1.33
N LEU A 228 6.69 -3.40 0.16
CA LEU A 228 8.14 -3.43 -0.09
C LEU A 228 8.72 -2.06 -0.45
N PHE A 229 7.90 -1.01 -0.43
CA PHE A 229 8.32 0.37 -0.68
C PHE A 229 8.07 1.27 0.53
N PRO A 230 8.61 0.94 1.72
CA PRO A 230 8.35 1.73 2.91
C PRO A 230 9.08 3.08 2.83
N LYS A 231 8.39 4.13 3.30
CA LYS A 231 9.02 5.43 3.56
C LYS A 231 9.95 5.34 4.77
N PRO A 232 10.99 6.18 4.89
CA PRO A 232 11.89 6.18 6.04
C PRO A 232 11.16 6.22 7.39
N ARG A 233 10.14 7.08 7.53
CA ARG A 233 9.31 7.16 8.74
C ARG A 233 8.66 5.82 9.12
N GLN A 234 8.18 5.04 8.15
CA GLN A 234 7.55 3.73 8.42
C GLN A 234 8.57 2.72 8.94
N VAL A 235 9.79 2.75 8.41
CA VAL A 235 10.89 1.93 8.92
C VAL A 235 11.21 2.35 10.36
N HIS A 236 11.36 3.66 10.62
CA HIS A 236 11.62 4.17 11.98
C HIS A 236 10.54 3.77 13.00
N CYS A 237 9.27 3.63 12.59
CA CYS A 237 8.21 3.11 13.46
C CYS A 237 8.54 1.71 13.99
N HIS A 238 9.09 0.81 13.16
CA HIS A 238 9.47 -0.54 13.60
C HIS A 238 10.60 -0.50 14.64
N PHE A 239 11.59 0.36 14.42
CA PHE A 239 12.73 0.50 15.33
C PHE A 239 12.34 1.12 16.67
N ILE A 240 11.51 2.17 16.66
CA ILE A 240 11.01 2.78 17.90
C ILE A 240 10.13 1.80 18.69
N ASP A 241 9.23 1.09 18.02
CA ASP A 241 8.41 0.04 18.65
C ASP A 241 9.29 -1.05 19.28
N HIS A 242 10.37 -1.46 18.58
CA HIS A 242 11.32 -2.44 19.10
C HIS A 242 12.05 -1.94 20.34
N VAL A 243 12.61 -0.72 20.33
CA VAL A 243 13.33 -0.15 21.47
C VAL A 243 12.41 0.00 22.69
N ILE A 244 11.16 0.44 22.50
CA ILE A 244 10.19 0.55 23.59
C ILE A 244 9.79 -0.84 24.15
N LYS A 245 9.75 -1.87 23.31
CA LYS A 245 9.54 -3.25 23.78
C LYS A 245 10.75 -3.77 24.56
N ALA A 246 11.97 -3.48 24.11
CA ALA A 246 13.20 -3.81 24.82
C ALA A 246 13.30 -3.06 26.16
N GLU A 247 12.88 -1.79 26.22
CA GLU A 247 12.77 -1.01 27.46
C GLU A 247 11.97 -1.77 28.53
N ASN A 248 10.81 -2.33 28.16
CA ASN A 248 9.98 -3.08 29.11
C ASN A 248 10.69 -4.34 29.65
N VAL A 249 11.47 -5.01 28.80
CA VAL A 249 12.26 -6.19 29.21
C VAL A 249 13.39 -5.76 30.16
N TRP A 250 14.14 -4.71 29.81
CA TRP A 250 15.20 -4.17 30.66
C TRP A 250 14.69 -3.66 32.01
N MET A 251 13.49 -3.10 32.04
CA MET A 251 12.81 -2.71 33.28
C MET A 251 12.41 -3.92 34.13
N ALA A 252 11.90 -4.99 33.50
CA ALA A 252 11.53 -6.23 34.19
C ALA A 252 12.74 -6.96 34.78
N GLU A 253 13.87 -6.92 34.08
CA GLU A 253 15.15 -7.49 34.52
C GLU A 253 15.91 -6.59 35.52
N GLY A 254 15.39 -5.40 35.82
CA GLY A 254 16.01 -4.44 36.73
C GLY A 254 17.25 -3.74 36.16
N ALA A 255 17.56 -3.94 34.88
CA ALA A 255 18.62 -3.25 34.16
C ALA A 255 18.30 -1.75 33.94
N LEU A 256 17.01 -1.40 33.87
CA LEU A 256 16.53 -0.02 33.91
C LEU A 256 15.66 0.20 35.14
N ARG A 257 15.84 1.37 35.79
CA ARG A 257 15.01 1.80 36.92
C ARG A 257 13.78 2.59 36.48
N GLU A 258 13.87 3.27 35.35
CA GLU A 258 12.82 4.12 34.80
C GLU A 258 12.78 4.00 33.27
N PRO A 259 11.62 4.26 32.63
CA PRO A 259 11.52 4.28 31.18
C PRO A 259 12.44 5.32 30.55
N LEU A 260 12.92 5.02 29.35
CA LEU A 260 13.78 5.87 28.54
C LEU A 260 13.07 7.17 28.18
N THR A 261 13.82 8.27 28.11
CA THR A 261 13.31 9.50 27.50
C THR A 261 13.26 9.36 25.98
N ASP A 262 12.47 10.21 25.30
CA ASP A 262 12.48 10.27 23.84
C ASP A 262 13.88 10.63 23.28
N THR A 263 14.74 11.27 24.07
CA THR A 263 16.16 11.50 23.72
C THR A 263 16.96 10.21 23.85
N ASP A 264 16.83 9.48 24.96
CA ASP A 264 17.56 8.22 25.17
C ASP A 264 17.16 7.18 24.12
N VAL A 265 15.88 7.14 23.71
CA VAL A 265 15.43 6.29 22.60
C VAL A 265 16.13 6.67 21.30
N ALA A 266 16.29 7.97 21.00
CA ALA A 266 17.03 8.40 19.82
C ALA A 266 18.51 7.98 19.90
N ASP A 267 19.13 8.11 21.08
CA ASP A 267 20.53 7.75 21.31
C ASP A 267 20.76 6.24 21.19
N VAL A 268 19.82 5.41 21.68
CA VAL A 268 19.83 3.96 21.50
C VAL A 268 19.71 3.60 20.01
N LEU A 269 18.83 4.26 19.28
CA LEU A 269 18.66 4.04 17.84
C LEU A 269 19.92 4.35 17.04
N ASP A 270 20.59 5.44 17.38
CA ASP A 270 21.87 5.80 16.77
C ASP A 270 22.95 4.78 17.12
N ARG A 271 23.17 4.54 18.42
CA ARG A 271 24.26 3.69 18.91
C ARG A 271 24.15 2.24 18.47
N GLU A 272 22.96 1.65 18.50
CA GLU A 272 22.76 0.22 18.29
C GLU A 272 22.36 -0.13 16.86
N TYR A 273 21.71 0.80 16.14
CA TYR A 273 21.16 0.54 14.81
C TYR A 273 21.67 1.51 13.74
N GLY A 274 22.46 2.54 14.10
CA GLY A 274 22.95 3.57 13.18
C GLY A 274 21.84 4.47 12.63
N ILE A 275 20.71 4.60 13.34
CA ILE A 275 19.53 5.34 12.90
C ILE A 275 19.46 6.69 13.60
N PHE A 276 19.81 7.74 12.85
CA PHE A 276 19.73 9.12 13.32
C PHE A 276 18.30 9.66 13.22
N VAL A 277 17.64 9.81 14.36
CA VAL A 277 16.33 10.47 14.47
C VAL A 277 16.37 11.57 15.53
N SER A 278 15.69 12.68 15.28
CA SER A 278 15.57 13.72 16.30
C SER A 278 14.59 13.28 17.39
N ARG A 279 14.78 13.79 18.62
CA ARG A 279 13.82 13.64 19.73
C ARG A 279 12.38 13.92 19.29
N ARG A 280 12.14 15.01 18.54
CA ARG A 280 10.80 15.37 18.02
C ARG A 280 10.23 14.29 17.10
N THR A 281 11.07 13.65 16.28
CA THR A 281 10.66 12.54 15.41
C THR A 281 10.27 11.32 16.23
N VAL A 282 11.04 10.99 17.27
CA VAL A 282 10.71 9.92 18.21
C VAL A 282 9.37 10.20 18.89
N THR A 283 9.18 11.39 19.45
CA THR A 283 7.91 11.82 20.06
C THR A 283 6.74 11.66 19.10
N ASN A 284 6.86 12.16 17.87
CA ASN A 284 5.78 12.06 16.87
C ASN A 284 5.45 10.62 16.50
N ILE A 285 6.46 9.79 16.24
CA ILE A 285 6.25 8.37 15.91
C ILE A 285 5.66 7.63 17.11
N ARG A 286 6.11 7.94 18.33
CA ARG A 286 5.56 7.41 19.58
C ARG A 286 4.06 7.71 19.69
N HIS A 287 3.65 8.95 19.37
CA HIS A 287 2.25 9.34 19.30
C HIS A 287 1.48 8.57 18.22
N ASP A 288 2.03 8.42 17.01
CA ASP A 288 1.39 7.64 15.93
C ASP A 288 1.15 6.17 16.34
N LEU A 289 2.07 5.61 17.12
CA LEU A 289 2.01 4.24 17.63
C LEU A 289 1.13 4.11 18.89
N GLY A 290 0.60 5.21 19.42
CA GLY A 290 -0.19 5.21 20.66
C GLY A 290 0.62 4.87 21.91
N ILE A 291 1.94 5.05 21.88
CA ILE A 291 2.84 4.79 23.00
C ILE A 291 2.80 6.02 23.94
N PRO A 292 2.56 5.88 25.26
CA PRO A 292 2.51 7.01 26.19
C PRO A 292 3.88 7.66 26.44
N ASP A 293 3.88 8.87 27.02
CA ASP A 293 5.11 9.57 27.42
C ASP A 293 5.81 8.86 28.59
N ARG A 294 7.09 9.22 28.85
CA ARG A 294 7.93 8.59 29.87
C ARG A 294 7.28 8.51 31.25
N ARG A 295 6.60 9.55 31.72
CA ARG A 295 6.00 9.57 33.07
C ARG A 295 4.87 8.56 33.14
N SER A 296 4.01 8.57 32.13
CA SER A 296 2.91 7.64 31.96
C SER A 296 3.39 6.19 31.81
N ARG A 297 4.56 5.97 31.17
CA ARG A 297 5.17 4.63 31.10
C ARG A 297 5.74 4.14 32.44
N GLY A 298 6.09 5.04 33.36
CA GLY A 298 6.70 4.72 34.65
C GLY A 298 5.72 4.42 35.79
N GLN A 299 4.45 4.80 35.65
CA GLN A 299 3.40 4.54 36.63
C GLN A 299 2.60 3.28 36.23
N ARG A 300 2.76 2.18 36.98
CA ARG A 300 2.08 0.87 36.81
C ARG A 300 0.54 1.04 36.67
N THR A 301 -0.26 0.44 35.79
CA THR A 301 -0.13 -0.61 34.76
C THR A 301 -0.42 0.04 33.42
N ASN A 302 0.59 0.13 32.55
CA ASN A 302 0.47 0.87 31.29
C ASN A 302 -0.54 0.18 30.35
N TYR A 303 -1.32 0.94 29.56
CA TYR A 303 -2.11 0.40 28.45
C TYR A 303 -1.29 -0.51 27.52
N LEU A 304 0.01 -0.25 27.39
CA LEU A 304 0.94 -1.15 26.70
C LEU A 304 1.12 -2.51 27.39
N ALA A 305 1.18 -2.54 28.72
CA ALA A 305 1.23 -3.79 29.48
C ALA A 305 -0.11 -4.54 29.38
N ALA A 306 -1.25 -3.82 29.47
CA ALA A 306 -2.58 -4.40 29.27
C ALA A 306 -2.78 -4.96 27.85
N THR A 307 -2.03 -4.46 26.88
CA THR A 307 -2.07 -4.91 25.48
C THR A 307 -0.86 -5.75 25.05
N ALA A 308 0.01 -6.18 25.98
CA ALA A 308 1.23 -6.93 25.66
C ALA A 308 0.94 -8.30 25.02
N GLU A 309 -0.15 -8.95 25.42
CA GLU A 309 -0.59 -10.24 24.90
C GLU A 309 -1.51 -10.12 23.67
N PHE A 310 -1.67 -8.92 23.11
CA PHE A 310 -2.47 -8.75 21.91
C PHE A 310 -1.69 -9.22 20.67
N SER A 311 -2.43 -9.66 19.67
CA SER A 311 -1.90 -9.94 18.35
C SER A 311 -1.21 -8.72 17.74
N ALA A 312 -0.40 -8.94 16.71
CA ALA A 312 0.00 -7.86 15.82
C ALA A 312 -1.24 -7.18 15.21
N LEU A 313 -1.08 -5.93 14.76
CA LEU A 313 -2.15 -5.20 14.06
C LEU A 313 -2.47 -5.86 12.72
N VAL A 314 -3.74 -6.20 12.54
CA VAL A 314 -4.31 -6.83 11.36
C VAL A 314 -5.19 -5.83 10.61
N PRO A 315 -5.12 -5.74 9.27
CA PRO A 315 -6.06 -4.95 8.49
C PRO A 315 -7.52 -5.31 8.76
N MET A 316 -8.38 -4.32 9.00
CA MET A 316 -9.83 -4.52 9.08
C MET A 316 -10.41 -4.75 7.67
N THR A 317 -10.18 -5.96 7.13
CA THR A 317 -10.67 -6.40 5.82
C THR A 317 -11.21 -7.82 5.89
N HIS A 318 -12.19 -8.17 5.05
CA HIS A 318 -12.78 -9.52 5.05
C HIS A 318 -11.76 -10.62 4.85
N GLN A 319 -10.75 -10.40 4.01
CA GLN A 319 -9.69 -11.37 3.77
C GLN A 319 -8.86 -11.60 5.03
N ALA A 320 -8.37 -10.52 5.66
CA ALA A 320 -7.51 -10.62 6.84
C ALA A 320 -8.24 -11.21 8.06
N LEU A 321 -9.52 -10.86 8.26
CA LEU A 321 -10.34 -11.45 9.33
C LEU A 321 -10.54 -12.96 9.14
N ARG A 322 -10.69 -13.44 7.90
CA ARG A 322 -10.85 -14.88 7.62
C ARG A 322 -9.57 -15.67 7.80
N THR A 323 -8.41 -15.08 7.49
CA THR A 323 -7.13 -15.80 7.49
C THR A 323 -6.37 -15.69 8.81
N VAL A 324 -6.51 -14.59 9.53
CA VAL A 324 -5.70 -14.29 10.73
C VAL A 324 -6.51 -14.40 12.02
N VAL A 325 -7.76 -13.94 12.02
CA VAL A 325 -8.57 -13.88 13.25
C VAL A 325 -9.27 -15.23 13.51
N PRO A 326 -9.06 -15.86 14.67
CA PRO A 326 -9.75 -17.10 15.02
C PRO A 326 -11.21 -16.84 15.42
N ALA A 327 -12.07 -17.84 15.22
CA ALA A 327 -13.42 -17.85 15.80
C ALA A 327 -13.32 -18.33 17.26
N HIS A 328 -12.82 -17.45 18.12
CA HIS A 328 -12.54 -17.73 19.53
C HIS A 328 -12.97 -16.54 20.38
N PRO A 329 -13.39 -16.73 21.64
CA PRO A 329 -13.64 -15.63 22.55
C PRO A 329 -12.39 -14.79 22.86
N GLY A 330 -12.60 -13.51 23.16
CA GLY A 330 -11.51 -12.61 23.52
C GLY A 330 -11.88 -11.12 23.54
N VAL A 331 -10.84 -10.30 23.76
CA VAL A 331 -10.89 -8.83 23.79
C VAL A 331 -10.15 -8.28 22.57
N TYR A 332 -10.61 -7.16 22.03
CA TYR A 332 -10.02 -6.53 20.86
C TYR A 332 -10.05 -5.01 20.97
N GLU A 333 -9.15 -4.36 20.23
CA GLU A 333 -9.19 -2.93 19.97
C GLU A 333 -9.13 -2.66 18.47
N ILE A 334 -9.81 -1.60 18.05
CA ILE A 334 -9.80 -1.10 16.68
C ILE A 334 -9.10 0.25 16.69
N GLN A 335 -8.10 0.35 15.81
CA GLN A 335 -7.37 1.57 15.54
C GLN A 335 -7.80 2.13 14.19
N ALA A 336 -7.99 3.44 14.12
CA ALA A 336 -8.17 4.15 12.86
C ALA A 336 -6.98 5.08 12.64
N ALA A 337 -6.61 5.31 11.39
CA ALA A 337 -5.68 6.41 11.10
C ALA A 337 -6.32 7.69 11.63
N SER A 338 -5.54 8.47 12.41
CA SER A 338 -5.91 9.85 12.75
C SER A 338 -6.33 10.50 11.43
N ALA A 339 -7.62 10.81 11.29
CA ALA A 339 -8.04 11.72 10.26
C ALA A 339 -7.21 12.99 10.50
N SER A 340 -6.64 13.54 9.43
CA SER A 340 -6.18 14.92 9.45
C SER A 340 -7.27 15.77 10.08
N TRP A 341 -6.86 16.74 10.89
CA TRP A 341 -7.68 17.63 11.69
C TRP A 341 -8.55 18.60 10.85
N ASP A 342 -9.08 18.16 9.72
CA ASP A 342 -9.77 18.97 8.72
C ASP A 342 -11.28 18.67 8.64
N ASP A 343 -11.82 17.79 9.50
CA ASP A 343 -13.28 17.64 9.63
C ASP A 343 -13.81 18.63 10.67
N GLU A 344 -14.35 19.76 10.19
CA GLU A 344 -15.01 20.84 10.97
C GLU A 344 -16.05 20.32 11.99
N GLU A 345 -16.60 19.13 11.79
CA GLU A 345 -17.57 18.48 12.70
C GLU A 345 -16.95 18.08 14.05
N ASN A 346 -15.66 17.69 14.08
CA ASN A 346 -14.96 17.27 15.29
C ASN A 346 -14.46 18.45 16.14
N ALA A 347 -14.20 19.61 15.52
CA ALA A 347 -13.86 20.84 16.23
C ALA A 347 -15.00 21.28 17.16
N ILE A 348 -16.26 21.11 16.73
CA ILE A 348 -17.44 21.48 17.52
C ILE A 348 -17.60 20.61 18.78
N TRP A 349 -17.15 19.35 18.74
CA TRP A 349 -17.20 18.44 19.89
C TRP A 349 -16.04 18.66 20.86
N ALA A 350 -14.83 18.96 20.34
CA ALA A 350 -13.64 19.29 21.13
C ALA A 350 -13.81 20.60 21.93
N THR A 351 -14.52 21.60 21.39
CA THR A 351 -14.74 22.88 22.09
C THR A 351 -15.62 22.76 23.34
N ARG A 352 -16.33 21.64 23.56
CA ARG A 352 -17.20 21.43 24.74
C ARG A 352 -16.51 20.89 25.99
N ARG A 353 -15.27 20.39 25.89
CA ARG A 353 -14.51 19.91 27.05
C ARG A 353 -13.17 20.65 27.13
N SER A 354 -13.06 21.58 28.08
CA SER A 354 -11.82 22.30 28.40
C SER A 354 -10.79 21.36 29.05
N MET A 355 -10.16 20.49 28.26
CA MET A 355 -8.87 19.85 28.58
C MET A 355 -8.10 19.61 27.27
N PRO A 356 -6.76 19.72 27.26
CA PRO A 356 -5.96 19.41 26.08
C PRO A 356 -6.04 17.90 25.77
N THR A 357 -6.77 17.54 24.72
CA THR A 357 -6.93 16.17 24.23
C THR A 357 -5.64 15.66 23.59
N ILE A 358 -5.11 14.54 24.09
CA ILE A 358 -3.92 13.88 23.55
C ILE A 358 -4.39 12.93 22.42
N PRO A 359 -4.01 13.13 21.15
CA PRO A 359 -4.52 12.29 20.06
C PRO A 359 -3.99 10.85 20.17
N HIS A 360 -4.90 9.88 20.31
CA HIS A 360 -4.62 8.44 20.26
C HIS A 360 -5.36 7.77 19.08
N GLY A 361 -4.72 6.80 18.42
CA GLY A 361 -5.29 6.10 17.24
C GLY A 361 -6.35 5.04 17.56
N VAL A 362 -6.51 4.66 18.84
CA VAL A 362 -7.52 3.69 19.28
C VAL A 362 -8.88 4.37 19.27
N VAL A 363 -9.81 3.85 18.47
CA VAL A 363 -11.17 4.38 18.36
C VAL A 363 -12.20 3.52 19.06
N TYR A 364 -11.91 2.24 19.32
CA TYR A 364 -12.85 1.33 19.97
C TYR A 364 -12.17 0.18 20.71
N ILE A 365 -12.69 -0.17 21.87
CA ILE A 365 -12.34 -1.38 22.64
C ILE A 365 -13.61 -2.21 22.84
N GLY A 366 -13.51 -3.53 22.66
CA GLY A 366 -14.64 -4.45 22.84
C GLY A 366 -14.23 -5.86 23.23
N SER A 367 -15.17 -6.65 23.76
CA SER A 367 -15.04 -8.12 23.88
C SER A 367 -16.16 -8.88 23.18
N THR A 368 -15.94 -10.18 22.95
CA THR A 368 -16.94 -11.06 22.34
C THR A 368 -16.63 -12.54 22.58
N GLY A 369 -17.67 -13.38 22.47
CA GLY A 369 -17.53 -14.84 22.41
C GLY A 369 -17.03 -15.37 21.05
N ASP A 370 -17.05 -14.56 20.00
CA ASP A 370 -16.51 -14.93 18.68
C ASP A 370 -15.91 -13.70 18.00
N LEU A 371 -14.58 -13.55 18.11
CA LEU A 371 -13.81 -12.43 17.55
C LEU A 371 -14.03 -12.26 16.05
N ARG A 372 -13.99 -13.36 15.29
CA ARG A 372 -14.12 -13.32 13.84
C ARG A 372 -15.50 -12.84 13.43
N LYS A 373 -16.56 -13.37 14.06
CA LYS A 373 -17.93 -12.97 13.76
C LYS A 373 -18.14 -11.48 14.10
N ARG A 374 -17.76 -11.07 15.31
CA ARG A 374 -17.98 -9.70 15.78
C ARG A 374 -17.23 -8.65 14.95
N LEU A 375 -15.97 -8.91 14.61
CA LEU A 375 -15.19 -8.00 13.76
C LEU A 375 -15.73 -7.94 12.33
N ALA A 376 -16.27 -9.04 11.81
CA ALA A 376 -16.97 -9.03 10.52
C ALA A 376 -18.26 -8.21 10.57
N ASP A 377 -18.99 -8.22 11.70
CA ASP A 377 -20.19 -7.40 11.88
C ASP A 377 -19.85 -5.91 11.91
N HIS A 378 -18.79 -5.51 12.62
CA HIS A 378 -18.27 -4.13 12.60
C HIS A 378 -17.89 -3.69 11.19
N LEU A 379 -17.20 -4.56 10.44
CA LEU A 379 -16.81 -4.29 9.06
C LEU A 379 -18.01 -4.11 8.12
N ARG A 380 -19.10 -4.84 8.35
CA ARG A 380 -20.36 -4.71 7.58
C ARG A 380 -21.23 -3.54 7.99
N GLY A 381 -20.95 -2.91 9.14
CA GLY A 381 -21.79 -1.85 9.71
C GLY A 381 -22.97 -2.36 10.52
N ASN A 382 -23.01 -3.65 10.86
CA ASN A 382 -24.11 -4.29 11.59
C ASN A 382 -24.00 -4.15 13.13
N SER A 383 -23.11 -3.30 13.63
CA SER A 383 -22.80 -3.19 15.06
C SER A 383 -23.53 -2.05 15.77
N ASP A 384 -24.59 -1.49 15.16
CA ASP A 384 -25.32 -0.28 15.57
C ASP A 384 -24.45 0.96 15.85
N ASN A 385 -23.14 0.90 15.53
CA ASN A 385 -22.15 1.94 15.78
C ASN A 385 -21.72 2.60 14.46
N THR A 386 -22.53 3.55 14.02
CA THR A 386 -22.34 4.30 12.77
C THR A 386 -21.00 5.06 12.73
N LEU A 387 -20.57 5.58 13.87
CA LEU A 387 -19.28 6.29 14.01
C LEU A 387 -18.10 5.34 13.78
N LEU A 388 -18.11 4.18 14.45
CA LEU A 388 -17.10 3.14 14.25
C LEU A 388 -17.08 2.64 12.80
N HIS A 389 -18.24 2.44 12.19
CA HIS A 389 -18.31 2.03 10.80
C HIS A 389 -17.68 3.05 9.85
N ARG A 390 -17.89 4.36 10.07
CA ARG A 390 -17.26 5.44 9.29
C ARG A 390 -15.72 5.33 9.31
N HIS A 391 -15.14 5.11 10.50
CA HIS A 391 -13.69 4.94 10.65
C HIS A 391 -13.16 3.67 9.98
N ILE A 392 -13.95 2.58 9.98
CA ILE A 392 -13.58 1.32 9.32
C ILE A 392 -13.70 1.43 7.79
N ALA A 393 -14.77 2.05 7.29
CA ALA A 393 -15.07 2.20 5.86
C ALA A 393 -13.97 2.95 5.11
N GLY A 394 -13.21 3.82 5.79
CA GLY A 394 -12.03 4.48 5.24
C GLY A 394 -10.86 3.54 4.87
N GLY A 395 -10.95 2.24 5.18
CA GLY A 395 -9.99 1.20 4.74
C GLY A 395 -8.62 1.22 5.42
N ALA A 396 -8.33 2.27 6.20
CA ALA A 396 -7.11 2.41 6.98
C ALA A 396 -7.18 1.71 8.35
N ALA A 397 -8.37 1.29 8.80
CA ALA A 397 -8.54 0.71 10.12
C ALA A 397 -7.76 -0.61 10.30
N ARG A 398 -7.27 -0.81 11.52
CA ARG A 398 -6.51 -1.98 11.98
C ARG A 398 -7.12 -2.51 13.27
N VAL A 399 -6.94 -3.79 13.54
CA VAL A 399 -7.41 -4.45 14.75
C VAL A 399 -6.30 -5.30 15.35
N ARG A 400 -6.24 -5.35 16.67
CA ARG A 400 -5.49 -6.38 17.40
C ARG A 400 -6.37 -6.97 18.49
N TYR A 401 -6.09 -8.20 18.90
CA TYR A 401 -6.94 -8.95 19.83
C TYR A 401 -6.13 -9.87 20.75
N ARG A 402 -6.68 -10.18 21.91
CA ARG A 402 -6.18 -11.18 22.87
C ARG A 402 -7.23 -12.27 23.03
N LEU A 403 -6.80 -13.53 22.90
CA LEU A 403 -7.67 -14.69 23.07
C LEU A 403 -7.82 -14.99 24.55
N LEU A 404 -9.05 -15.14 25.02
CA LEU A 404 -9.37 -15.47 26.40
C LEU A 404 -10.56 -16.42 26.40
N SER A 405 -10.41 -17.61 26.97
CA SER A 405 -11.48 -18.62 26.99
C SER A 405 -12.53 -18.36 28.06
N GLU A 406 -12.22 -17.52 29.05
CA GLU A 406 -13.12 -17.09 30.12
C GLU A 406 -12.83 -15.61 30.46
N GLU A 407 -13.72 -14.97 31.22
CA GLU A 407 -13.51 -13.61 31.78
C GLU A 407 -13.21 -12.47 30.77
N TRP A 408 -13.43 -12.67 29.47
CA TRP A 408 -13.14 -11.65 28.45
C TRP A 408 -13.88 -10.32 28.69
N ARG A 409 -15.04 -10.33 29.34
CA ARG A 409 -15.75 -9.10 29.76
C ARG A 409 -15.03 -8.36 30.88
N LEU A 410 -14.43 -9.07 31.83
CA LEU A 410 -13.61 -8.46 32.88
C LEU A 410 -12.33 -7.88 32.29
N ALA A 411 -11.70 -8.61 31.36
CA ALA A 411 -10.53 -8.13 30.65
C ALA A 411 -10.82 -6.89 29.77
N GLU A 412 -12.01 -6.79 29.17
CA GLU A 412 -12.45 -5.56 28.49
C GLU A 412 -12.60 -4.38 29.46
N ARG A 413 -13.25 -4.60 30.61
CA ARG A 413 -13.43 -3.56 31.63
C ARG A 413 -12.09 -3.07 32.17
N GLU A 414 -11.18 -4.00 32.43
CA GLU A 414 -9.82 -3.68 32.87
C GLU A 414 -9.05 -2.89 31.81
N LEU A 415 -9.09 -3.36 30.56
CA LEU A 415 -8.43 -2.68 29.45
C LEU A 415 -9.00 -1.28 29.20
N TYR A 416 -10.33 -1.13 29.29
CA TYR A 416 -11.01 0.15 29.16
C TYR A 416 -10.66 1.09 30.32
N ARG A 417 -10.60 0.58 31.55
CA ARG A 417 -10.16 1.37 32.72
C ARG A 417 -8.74 1.87 32.52
N VAL A 418 -7.81 0.97 32.20
CA VAL A 418 -6.40 1.31 31.95
C VAL A 418 -6.27 2.29 30.79
N PHE A 419 -7.09 2.16 29.75
CA PHE A 419 -7.16 3.12 28.65
C PHE A 419 -7.53 4.53 29.16
N CYS A 420 -8.64 4.65 29.89
CA CYS A 420 -9.10 5.92 30.44
C CYS A 420 -8.08 6.52 31.43
N GLU A 421 -7.42 5.71 32.24
CA GLU A 421 -6.34 6.14 33.14
C GLU A 421 -5.12 6.65 32.36
N THR A 422 -4.79 6.01 31.22
CA THR A 422 -3.63 6.35 30.39
C THR A 422 -3.87 7.59 29.53
N PHE A 423 -5.07 7.73 28.95
CA PHE A 423 -5.37 8.76 27.95
C PHE A 423 -6.30 9.87 28.46
N GLY A 424 -6.86 9.73 29.66
CA GLY A 424 -7.75 10.71 30.29
C GLY A 424 -9.18 10.73 29.75
N GLU A 425 -9.47 10.00 28.68
CA GLU A 425 -10.79 9.92 28.05
C GLU A 425 -11.05 8.52 27.45
N PRO A 426 -12.33 8.13 27.25
CA PRO A 426 -12.65 6.85 26.64
C PRO A 426 -12.41 6.85 25.12
N PRO A 427 -12.24 5.69 24.48
CA PRO A 427 -12.10 5.61 23.04
C PRO A 427 -13.31 6.25 22.34
N LEU A 428 -13.05 6.98 21.25
CA LEU A 428 -14.03 7.82 20.56
C LEU A 428 -15.37 7.14 20.23
N CYS A 429 -15.33 5.86 19.85
CA CYS A 429 -16.50 5.10 19.43
C CYS A 429 -17.12 4.23 20.54
N ASN A 430 -16.58 4.23 21.77
CA ASN A 430 -17.20 3.54 22.90
C ASN A 430 -18.38 4.37 23.44
N ARG A 431 -19.61 3.98 23.09
CA ARG A 431 -20.83 4.73 23.44
C ARG A 431 -21.25 4.62 24.90
N MET A 432 -20.79 3.58 25.60
CA MET A 432 -21.02 3.35 27.03
C MET A 432 -19.75 2.75 27.63
N SER A 433 -19.50 3.03 28.92
CA SER A 433 -18.50 2.27 29.68
C SER A 433 -18.92 0.79 29.69
N PRO A 434 -17.99 -0.16 29.44
CA PRO A 434 -18.25 -1.60 29.53
C PRO A 434 -18.62 -2.06 30.95
#